data_AF-A0A916I5W1-F1
#
_entry.id   AF-A0A916I5W1-F1
#
_cell.length_a   1.000
_cell.length_b   1.000
_cell.length_c   1.000
_cell.angle_alpha   90.00
_cell.angle_beta   90.00
_cell.angle_gamma   90.00
#
_symmetry.space_group_name_H-M   'P 1'
#
loop_
_entity.id
_entity.type
_entity.pdbx_description
1 polymer ?
#
loop_
_entity_poly.entity_id
_entity_poly.type
_entity_poly.pdbx_seq_one_letter_code
_entity_poly.pdbx_strand_id
1 'polypeptide(L)' 'IVGAILTGVFAVKELSGLDASVATQLLGVGVTLAYSGVVTFVLLKLVDLTIGLRVTEEQEREGLDVALHGERVD' A
#
# COMPACT_ATOMS: atom_id res chain seq x y z
N ILE A 1 1.33 -2.29 10.77
CA ILE A 1 2.00 -1.28 11.63
C ILE A 1 1.84 -1.63 13.11
N VAL A 2 0.63 -1.52 13.69
CA VAL A 2 0.40 -1.79 15.13
C VAL A 2 0.91 -3.16 15.56
N GLY A 3 0.56 -4.23 14.85
CA GLY A 3 1.03 -5.58 15.17
C GLY A 3 2.55 -5.71 15.20
N ALA A 4 3.26 -5.15 14.22
CA ALA A 4 4.72 -5.17 14.15
C ALA A 4 5.37 -4.44 15.34
N ILE A 5 4.81 -3.30 15.76
CA ILE A 5 5.29 -2.58 16.94
C ILE A 5 5.04 -3.40 18.21
N LEU A 6 3.86 -4.00 18.35
CA LEU A 6 3.52 -4.84 19.50
C LEU A 6 4.38 -6.12 19.58
N THR A 7 4.89 -6.64 18.46
CA THR A 7 5.90 -7.70 18.47
C THR A 7 7.16 -7.29 19.24
N GLY A 8 7.57 -6.02 19.16
CA GLY A 8 8.71 -5.52 19.92
C GLY A 8 8.47 -5.44 21.44
N VAL A 9 7.20 -5.40 21.86
CA VAL A 9 6.80 -5.30 23.28
C VAL A 9 6.55 -6.67 23.89
N PHE A 10 5.88 -7.57 23.15
CA PHE A 10 5.36 -8.82 23.70
C PHE A 10 6.09 -10.08 23.24
N ALA A 11 7.01 -10.00 22.27
CA ALA A 11 7.77 -11.19 21.88
C ALA A 11 8.74 -11.58 23.01
N VAL A 12 8.73 -12.87 23.34
CA VAL A 12 9.53 -13.46 24.41
C VAL A 12 10.54 -14.45 23.84
N LYS A 13 11.75 -14.44 24.40
CA LYS A 13 12.89 -15.21 23.89
C LYS A 13 12.66 -16.71 23.94
N GLU A 14 11.88 -17.17 24.90
CA GLU A 14 11.53 -18.58 25.11
C GLU A 14 10.71 -19.16 23.94
N LEU A 15 9.95 -18.32 23.23
CA LEU A 15 9.13 -18.73 22.08
C LEU A 15 9.84 -18.48 20.75
N SER A 16 10.53 -17.34 20.62
CA SER A 16 11.12 -16.89 19.35
C SER A 16 12.61 -17.23 19.19
N GLY A 17 13.30 -17.57 20.28
CA GLY A 17 14.76 -17.73 20.33
C GLY A 17 15.54 -16.41 20.21
N LEU A 18 14.87 -15.26 20.12
CA LEU A 18 15.47 -13.95 19.84
C LEU A 18 14.98 -12.88 20.81
N ASP A 19 15.85 -11.93 21.14
CA ASP A 19 15.48 -10.78 21.96
C ASP A 19 14.61 -9.80 21.15
N ALA A 20 13.47 -9.42 21.73
CA ALA A 20 12.56 -8.47 21.13
C ALA A 20 13.03 -7.03 21.38
N SER A 21 12.84 -6.16 20.39
CA SER A 21 13.19 -4.74 20.50
C SER A 21 12.17 -3.88 19.76
N VAL A 22 11.53 -2.98 20.49
CA VAL A 22 10.63 -1.96 19.94
C VAL A 22 11.37 -1.06 18.95
N ALA A 23 12.62 -0.69 19.24
CA ALA A 23 13.41 0.15 18.34
C ALA A 23 13.66 -0.51 16.99
N THR A 24 13.96 -1.81 16.97
CA THR A 24 14.15 -2.58 15.72
C THR A 24 12.86 -2.66 14.91
N GLN A 25 11.72 -2.85 15.58
CA GLN A 25 10.42 -2.88 14.91
C GLN A 25 10.02 -1.51 14.35
N LEU A 26 10.28 -0.42 15.09
CA LEU A 26 10.05 0.94 14.60
C LEU A 26 10.88 1.24 13.36
N LEU A 27 12.16 0.84 13.33
CA LEU A 27 13.02 1.00 12.16
C LEU A 27 12.46 0.19 10.98
N GLY A 28 12.12 -1.07 11.18
CA GLY A 28 11.55 -1.92 10.11
C GLY A 28 10.25 -1.35 9.53
N VAL A 29 9.34 -0.89 10.40
CA VAL A 29 8.10 -0.22 9.99
C VAL A 29 8.40 1.08 9.23
N GLY A 30 9.33 1.90 9.73
CA GLY A 30 9.72 3.14 9.06
C GLY A 30 10.28 2.90 7.66
N VAL A 31 11.17 1.92 7.52
CA VAL A 31 11.76 1.53 6.23
C VAL A 31 10.70 1.02 5.27
N THR A 32 9.81 0.14 5.72
CA THR A 32 8.73 -0.40 4.86
C THR A 32 7.72 0.67 4.45
N LEU A 33 7.40 1.63 5.31
CA LEU A 33 6.57 2.78 4.96
C LEU A 33 7.24 3.69 3.94
N ALA A 34 8.51 4.03 4.16
CA ALA A 34 9.28 4.85 3.22
C ALA A 34 9.41 4.17 1.86
N TYR A 35 9.75 2.89 1.84
CA TYR A 35 9.86 2.10 0.61
C TYR A 35 8.52 2.01 -0.12
N SER A 36 7.46 1.54 0.56
CA SER A 36 6.15 1.39 -0.08
C SER A 36 5.58 2.73 -0.56
N GLY A 37 5.74 3.81 0.21
CA GLY A 37 5.31 5.15 -0.18
C GLY A 37 6.09 5.68 -1.39
N VAL A 38 7.43 5.71 -1.33
CA VAL A 38 8.27 6.30 -2.38
C VAL A 38 8.21 5.46 -3.66
N VAL A 39 8.37 4.14 -3.55
CA VAL A 39 8.39 3.27 -4.74
C VAL A 39 7.03 3.26 -5.41
N THR A 40 5.93 3.14 -4.66
CA THR A 40 4.58 3.21 -5.23
C THR A 40 4.33 4.57 -5.87
N PHE A 41 4.73 5.67 -5.23
CA PHE A 41 4.59 7.00 -5.82
C PHE A 41 5.32 7.11 -7.17
N VAL A 42 6.57 6.67 -7.25
CA VAL A 42 7.35 6.69 -8.49
C VAL A 42 6.67 5.83 -9.57
N LEU A 43 6.26 4.61 -9.23
CA LEU A 43 5.61 3.71 -10.18
C LEU A 43 4.29 4.28 -10.71
N LEU A 44 3.42 4.76 -9.82
CA LEU A 44 2.16 5.39 -10.21
C LEU A 44 2.39 6.62 -11.07
N LYS A 45 3.43 7.43 -10.76
CA LYS A 45 3.76 8.61 -11.57
C LYS A 45 4.26 8.23 -12.96
N LEU A 46 5.08 7.18 -13.08
CA LEU A 46 5.53 6.68 -14.37
C LEU A 46 4.37 6.14 -15.20
N VAL A 47 3.46 5.39 -14.59
CA VAL A 47 2.24 4.89 -15.26
C VAL A 47 1.36 6.04 -15.73
N ASP A 48 1.12 7.02 -14.86
CA ASP A 48 0.33 8.21 -15.17
C ASP A 48 0.89 9.00 -16.36
N LEU A 49 2.22 9.12 -16.45
CA LEU A 49 2.89 9.81 -17.55
C LEU A 49 2.95 9.02 -18.86
N THR A 50 2.87 7.69 -18.82
CA THR A 50 3.08 6.83 -20.01
C THR A 50 1.79 6.37 -20.65
N ILE A 51 0.83 5.91 -19.85
CA ILE A 51 -0.46 5.37 -20.33
C ILE A 51 -1.66 6.10 -19.75
N GLY A 52 -1.49 6.85 -18.65
CA GLY A 52 -2.58 7.47 -17.90
C GLY A 52 -3.16 6.52 -16.86
N LEU A 53 -3.25 6.98 -15.61
CA LEU A 53 -3.70 6.16 -14.47
C LEU A 53 -5.21 6.24 -14.22
N ARG A 54 -5.84 7.37 -14.55
CA ARG A 54 -7.26 7.64 -14.30
C ARG A 54 -8.01 7.84 -15.61
N VAL A 55 -9.27 7.41 -15.63
CA VAL A 55 -10.22 7.69 -16.72
C VAL A 55 -10.51 9.19 -16.84
N THR A 56 -11.14 9.61 -17.95
CA THR A 56 -11.60 10.99 -18.10
C THR A 56 -12.78 11.27 -17.17
N GLU A 57 -13.03 12.54 -16.84
CA GLU A 57 -14.19 12.91 -16.00
C GLU A 57 -15.53 12.53 -16.63
N GLU A 58 -15.62 12.53 -17.96
CA GLU A 58 -16.84 12.11 -18.67
C GLU A 58 -17.10 10.62 -18.48
N GLN A 59 -16.07 9.78 -18.64
CA GLN A 59 -16.15 8.34 -18.39
C GLN A 59 -16.45 8.03 -16.92
N GLU A 60 -15.91 8.82 -15.98
CA GLU A 60 -16.21 8.67 -14.55
C GLU A 60 -17.68 9.04 -14.23
N ARG A 61 -18.27 10.01 -14.95
CA ARG A 61 -19.68 10.41 -14.81
C ARG A 61 -20.66 9.42 -15.44
N GLU A 62 -20.31 8.85 -16.59
CA GLU A 62 -21.14 7.85 -17.27
C GLU A 62 -21.16 6.52 -16.49
N GLY A 63 -20.10 6.24 -15.72
CA GLY A 63 -19.92 5.03 -14.94
C GLY A 63 -18.97 4.05 -15.64
N LEU A 64 -18.05 3.47 -14.88
CA LEU A 64 -16.97 2.62 -15.41
C LEU A 64 -17.49 1.35 -16.10
N ASP A 65 -18.62 0.81 -15.65
CA ASP A 65 -19.24 -0.37 -16.26
C ASP A 65 -19.71 -0.06 -17.68
N VAL A 66 -20.33 1.10 -17.90
CA VAL A 66 -20.74 1.55 -19.23
C VAL A 66 -19.52 1.98 -20.05
N ALA A 67 -18.65 2.82 -19.48
CA ALA A 67 -17.57 3.49 -20.19
C ALA A 67 -16.38 2.57 -20.56
N LEU A 68 -16.10 1.53 -19.75
CA LEU A 68 -14.98 0.61 -19.97
C LEU A 68 -15.41 -0.82 -20.29
N HIS A 69 -16.58 -1.26 -19.82
CA HIS A 69 -17.03 -2.66 -19.98
C HIS A 69 -18.26 -2.80 -20.88
N GLY A 70 -18.90 -1.70 -21.28
CA GLY A 70 -20.09 -1.70 -22.14
C GLY A 70 -21.33 -2.33 -21.48
N GLU A 71 -21.31 -2.49 -20.15
CA GLU A 71 -22.41 -3.10 -19.39
C GLU A 71 -23.44 -2.02 -19.02
N ARG A 72 -24.71 -2.27 -19.35
CA ARG A 72 -25.85 -1.45 -18.90
C ARG A 72 -26.80 -2.34 -18.12
N VAL A 73 -27.15 -1.93 -16.91
CA VAL A 73 -28.21 -2.55 -16.12
C VAL A 73 -29.52 -1.95 -16.59
N ASP A 74 -30.21 -2.65 -17.49
CA ASP A 74 -31.63 -2.44 -17.79
C ASP A 74 -32.52 -3.15 -16.74
#